data_AF-A0A9P4L5G6-F1
#
_entry.id   AF-A0A9P4L5G6-F1
#
_cell.length_a   1.000
_cell.length_b   1.000
_cell.length_c   1.000
_cell.angle_alpha   90.00
_cell.angle_beta   90.00
_cell.angle_gamma   90.00
#
_symmetry.space_group_name_H-M   'P 1'
#
loop_
_entity.id
_entity.type
_entity.pdbx_description
1 polymer ?
#
loop_
_entity_poly.entity_id
_entity_poly.type
_entity_poly.pdbx_seq_one_letter_code
_entity_poly.pdbx_strand_id
1 'polypeptide(L)'
;MHSSIFTAFIGLVATSLALPTASPSALPTTTNFTVRAFYASLAAPDAPVAYQQQSWADFIIDDGDYNTLCTVMSKPNEALYSTYKYYPCEKEDSDPDVSFSFRISKNFRELEVKKTWNSNGTYLTGFATQETHWKEGESGNVTVSEYGKLYQRFGMWNFEITRLIG
;
A
#
# COMPACT_ATOMS: atom_id res chain seq x y z
N MET A 1 57.50 66.02 -27.31
CA MET A 1 57.85 64.88 -26.43
C MET A 1 56.55 64.20 -26.05
N HIS A 2 56.40 62.94 -26.47
CA HIS A 2 55.18 62.14 -26.34
C HIS A 2 55.04 61.61 -24.90
N SER A 3 53.83 61.62 -24.35
CA SER A 3 53.50 60.82 -23.16
C SER A 3 52.09 60.26 -23.31
N SER A 4 52.02 58.96 -23.56
CA SER A 4 50.80 58.16 -23.66
C SER A 4 50.46 57.61 -22.26
N ILE A 5 49.21 57.74 -21.84
CA ILE A 5 48.70 57.14 -20.60
C ILE A 5 47.85 55.91 -20.98
N PHE A 6 48.26 54.75 -20.46
CA PHE A 6 47.58 53.47 -20.62
C PHE A 6 46.35 53.39 -19.70
N THR A 7 45.19 53.10 -20.29
CA THR A 7 43.95 52.77 -19.58
C THR A 7 43.96 51.29 -19.22
N ALA A 8 43.97 50.95 -17.92
CA ALA A 8 43.83 49.59 -17.45
C ALA A 8 42.35 49.29 -17.13
N PHE A 9 41.74 48.37 -17.89
CA PHE A 9 40.46 47.74 -17.55
C PHE A 9 40.71 46.55 -16.61
N ILE A 10 40.24 46.64 -15.38
CA ILE A 10 40.21 45.50 -14.44
C ILE A 10 38.84 44.83 -14.59
N GLY A 11 38.81 43.68 -15.27
CA GLY A 11 37.62 42.82 -15.36
C GLY A 11 37.47 42.02 -14.07
N LEU A 12 36.40 42.28 -13.32
CA LEU A 12 35.96 41.42 -12.22
C LEU A 12 35.35 40.13 -12.78
N VAL A 13 36.01 38.99 -12.55
CA VAL A 13 35.44 37.66 -12.78
C VAL A 13 34.61 37.30 -11.55
N ALA A 14 33.28 37.43 -11.64
CA ALA A 14 32.36 36.93 -10.63
C ALA A 14 32.31 35.40 -10.70
N THR A 15 32.98 34.73 -9.78
CA THR A 15 32.85 33.28 -9.57
C THR A 15 31.58 33.03 -8.76
N SER A 16 30.48 32.68 -9.44
CA SER A 16 29.27 32.20 -8.78
C SER A 16 29.52 30.80 -8.22
N LEU A 17 29.81 30.73 -6.92
CA LEU A 17 29.76 29.49 -6.15
C LEU A 17 28.29 29.04 -6.10
N ALA A 18 27.90 28.15 -7.00
CA ALA A 18 26.66 27.40 -6.86
C ALA A 18 26.79 26.54 -5.60
N LEU A 19 25.95 26.81 -4.60
CA LEU A 19 25.78 25.94 -3.45
C LEU A 19 25.38 24.55 -3.96
N PRO A 20 25.97 23.45 -3.47
CA PRO A 20 25.45 22.13 -3.74
C PRO A 20 24.05 22.06 -3.14
N THR A 21 23.04 22.14 -3.98
CA THR A 21 21.67 21.79 -3.61
C THR A 21 21.73 20.32 -3.22
N ALA A 22 21.75 20.05 -1.92
CA ALA A 22 21.58 18.69 -1.42
C ALA A 22 20.27 18.17 -1.98
N SER A 23 20.34 17.21 -2.91
CA SER A 23 19.16 16.49 -3.36
C SER A 23 18.47 15.93 -2.12
N PRO A 24 17.13 16.07 -1.98
CA PRO A 24 16.42 15.38 -0.92
C PRO A 24 16.77 13.89 -1.03
N SER A 25 17.28 13.34 0.07
CA SER A 25 17.62 11.92 0.15
C SER A 25 16.34 11.14 -0.10
N ALA A 26 16.23 10.50 -1.27
CA ALA A 26 15.12 9.59 -1.55
C ALA A 26 15.10 8.52 -0.45
N LEU A 27 14.00 8.44 0.30
CA LEU A 27 13.80 7.34 1.24
C LEU A 27 13.92 6.02 0.46
N PRO A 28 14.68 5.03 0.97
CA PRO A 28 14.83 3.75 0.31
C PRO A 28 13.45 3.10 0.19
N THR A 29 12.92 3.03 -1.05
CA THR A 29 11.60 2.46 -1.26
C THR A 29 11.66 0.96 -1.11
N THR A 30 11.07 0.45 -0.04
CA THR A 30 10.90 -0.99 0.17
C THR A 30 9.97 -1.57 -0.90
N THR A 31 10.48 -2.58 -1.61
CA THR A 31 9.68 -3.42 -2.52
C THR A 31 8.88 -4.48 -1.77
N ASN A 32 9.06 -4.54 -0.45
CA ASN A 32 8.44 -5.52 0.44
C ASN A 32 7.67 -4.79 1.53
N PHE A 33 6.53 -5.33 1.89
CA PHE A 33 5.75 -4.89 3.03
C PHE A 33 5.14 -6.11 3.72
N THR A 34 4.57 -5.90 4.88
CA THR A 34 3.94 -6.95 5.67
C THR A 34 2.46 -6.64 5.87
N VAL A 35 1.63 -7.68 5.79
CA VAL A 35 0.24 -7.66 6.24
C VAL A 35 0.19 -8.37 7.58
N ARG A 36 -0.46 -7.77 8.57
CA ARG A 36 -0.63 -8.34 9.92
C ARG A 36 -2.03 -8.12 10.45
N ALA A 37 -2.36 -8.86 11.51
CA ALA A 37 -3.66 -8.81 12.17
C ALA A 37 -4.83 -8.98 11.18
N PHE A 38 -4.68 -9.89 10.20
CA PHE A 38 -5.70 -10.07 9.18
C PHE A 38 -6.91 -10.80 9.74
N TYR A 39 -8.07 -10.22 9.53
CA TYR A 39 -9.33 -10.71 10.02
C TYR A 39 -10.41 -10.47 8.97
N ALA A 40 -11.20 -11.49 8.63
CA ALA A 40 -12.27 -11.32 7.66
C ALA A 40 -13.46 -12.22 7.97
N SER A 41 -14.66 -11.78 7.56
CA SER A 41 -15.89 -12.56 7.63
C SER A 41 -16.50 -12.67 6.24
N LEU A 42 -16.88 -13.89 5.87
CA LEU A 42 -17.67 -14.18 4.68
C LEU A 42 -19.03 -14.69 5.14
N ALA A 43 -20.06 -13.90 4.86
CA ALA A 43 -21.43 -14.22 5.24
C ALA A 43 -21.98 -15.40 4.42
N ALA A 44 -22.77 -16.26 5.06
CA ALA A 44 -23.53 -17.28 4.35
C ALA A 44 -24.68 -16.61 3.54
N PRO A 45 -24.89 -16.99 2.27
CA PRO A 45 -25.90 -16.36 1.40
C PRO A 45 -27.34 -16.62 1.87
N ASP A 46 -27.54 -17.66 2.65
CA ASP A 46 -28.81 -18.15 3.19
C ASP A 46 -28.96 -17.89 4.70
N ALA A 47 -28.04 -17.13 5.31
CA ALA A 47 -28.17 -16.71 6.70
C ALA A 47 -29.50 -15.95 6.90
N PRO A 48 -30.21 -16.15 8.04
CA PRO A 48 -31.42 -15.38 8.34
C PRO A 48 -31.14 -13.89 8.32
N VAL A 49 -32.11 -13.03 7.98
CA VAL A 49 -31.92 -11.57 7.83
C VAL A 49 -31.29 -10.92 9.07
N ALA A 50 -31.61 -11.41 10.28
CA ALA A 50 -30.99 -10.95 11.53
C ALA A 50 -29.46 -11.22 11.60
N TYR A 51 -28.98 -12.15 10.78
CA TYR A 51 -27.60 -12.60 10.63
C TYR A 51 -27.08 -12.50 9.19
N GLN A 52 -27.77 -11.78 8.28
CA GLN A 52 -27.24 -11.39 6.96
C GLN A 52 -26.17 -10.31 7.17
N GLN A 53 -25.14 -10.72 7.88
CA GLN A 53 -24.01 -9.91 8.23
C GLN A 53 -23.29 -9.61 6.93
N GLN A 54 -22.85 -8.38 6.79
CA GLN A 54 -22.06 -7.98 5.65
C GLN A 54 -20.76 -8.78 5.66
N SER A 55 -20.26 -9.16 4.49
CA SER A 55 -18.90 -9.70 4.43
C SER A 55 -17.94 -8.53 4.65
N TRP A 56 -16.84 -8.76 5.36
CA TRP A 56 -15.88 -7.72 5.65
C TRP A 56 -14.47 -8.28 5.77
N ALA A 57 -13.48 -7.41 5.63
CA ALA A 57 -12.08 -7.71 5.88
C ALA A 57 -11.40 -6.50 6.52
N ASP A 58 -10.49 -6.78 7.44
CA ASP A 58 -9.74 -5.80 8.21
C ASP A 58 -8.32 -6.32 8.44
N PHE A 59 -7.32 -5.48 8.21
CA PHE A 59 -5.91 -5.81 8.42
C PHE A 59 -5.04 -4.57 8.39
N ILE A 60 -3.80 -4.70 8.85
CA ILE A 60 -2.82 -3.61 8.82
C ILE A 60 -1.73 -3.96 7.80
N ILE A 61 -1.39 -2.99 6.95
CA ILE A 61 -0.17 -3.01 6.14
C ILE A 61 0.91 -2.23 6.87
N ASP A 62 2.12 -2.77 6.89
CA ASP A 62 3.32 -2.15 7.45
C ASP A 62 4.46 -2.29 6.44
N ASP A 63 4.97 -1.17 5.98
CA ASP A 63 6.01 -1.03 4.95
C ASP A 63 7.34 -0.51 5.55
N GLY A 64 7.48 -0.55 6.89
CA GLY A 64 8.64 -0.05 7.62
C GLY A 64 8.43 1.38 8.10
N ASP A 65 8.45 2.34 7.16
CA ASP A 65 8.28 3.76 7.48
C ASP A 65 6.80 4.18 7.56
N TYR A 66 5.90 3.32 7.06
CA TYR A 66 4.49 3.61 6.92
C TYR A 66 3.65 2.42 7.37
N ASN A 67 2.57 2.70 8.09
CA ASN A 67 1.54 1.70 8.38
C ASN A 67 0.14 2.25 8.11
N THR A 68 -0.79 1.37 7.74
CA THR A 68 -2.18 1.78 7.43
C THR A 68 -3.16 0.66 7.76
N LEU A 69 -4.34 1.06 8.23
CA LEU A 69 -5.48 0.17 8.40
C LEU A 69 -6.24 0.01 7.08
N CYS A 70 -6.50 -1.23 6.70
CA CYS A 70 -7.20 -1.59 5.47
C CYS A 70 -8.51 -2.30 5.83
N THR A 71 -9.61 -1.55 5.82
CA THR A 71 -10.95 -2.08 6.13
C THR A 71 -11.85 -2.01 4.91
N VAL A 72 -12.65 -3.06 4.70
CA VAL A 72 -13.72 -3.07 3.69
C VAL A 72 -14.91 -3.86 4.21
N MET A 73 -16.11 -3.41 3.88
CA MET A 73 -17.37 -4.06 4.20
C MET A 73 -18.30 -4.05 2.99
N SER A 74 -18.94 -5.18 2.71
CA SER A 74 -19.91 -5.30 1.63
C SER A 74 -21.25 -4.71 2.04
N LYS A 75 -22.13 -4.45 1.07
CA LYS A 75 -23.56 -4.33 1.39
C LYS A 75 -24.13 -5.72 1.71
N PRO A 76 -25.32 -5.80 2.35
CA PRO A 76 -26.00 -7.06 2.55
C PRO A 76 -26.18 -7.78 1.21
N ASN A 77 -25.86 -9.09 1.18
CA ASN A 77 -25.96 -9.94 -0.02
C ASN A 77 -25.07 -9.54 -1.21
N GLU A 78 -24.15 -8.58 -1.05
CA GLU A 78 -23.13 -8.26 -2.05
C GLU A 78 -21.83 -9.01 -1.77
N ALA A 79 -21.15 -9.44 -2.84
CA ALA A 79 -19.83 -10.03 -2.75
C ALA A 79 -18.77 -8.98 -2.41
N LEU A 80 -17.93 -9.27 -1.43
CA LEU A 80 -16.75 -8.44 -1.12
C LEU A 80 -15.65 -8.59 -2.19
N TYR A 81 -15.58 -9.76 -2.84
CA TYR A 81 -14.52 -10.06 -3.79
C TYR A 81 -14.73 -9.31 -5.12
N SER A 82 -13.62 -8.89 -5.74
CA SER A 82 -13.66 -8.25 -7.06
C SER A 82 -12.41 -8.53 -7.86
N THR A 83 -12.59 -8.72 -9.17
CA THR A 83 -11.49 -8.82 -10.15
C THR A 83 -11.04 -7.45 -10.66
N TYR A 84 -11.78 -6.36 -10.39
CA TYR A 84 -11.50 -5.04 -10.97
C TYR A 84 -11.45 -3.91 -9.94
N LYS A 85 -12.18 -4.03 -8.84
CA LYS A 85 -12.27 -3.00 -7.81
C LYS A 85 -11.19 -3.19 -6.76
N TYR A 86 -10.42 -2.13 -6.51
CA TYR A 86 -9.58 -2.00 -5.33
C TYR A 86 -10.29 -1.15 -4.29
N TYR A 87 -10.13 -1.53 -3.03
CA TYR A 87 -10.58 -0.81 -1.86
C TYR A 87 -9.40 0.00 -1.32
N PRO A 88 -9.54 1.33 -1.15
CA PRO A 88 -8.48 2.13 -0.54
C PRO A 88 -8.32 1.72 0.93
N CYS A 89 -7.09 1.68 1.42
CA CYS A 89 -6.82 1.68 2.86
C CYS A 89 -6.95 3.10 3.43
N GLU A 90 -7.02 3.22 4.75
CA GLU A 90 -7.05 4.50 5.43
C GLU A 90 -5.78 5.31 5.11
N LYS A 91 -5.95 6.56 4.73
CA LYS A 91 -4.80 7.43 4.45
C LYS A 91 -4.33 8.04 5.77
N GLU A 92 -3.10 7.72 6.19
CA GLU A 92 -2.44 8.52 7.21
C GLU A 92 -1.97 9.86 6.62
N ASP A 93 -2.11 10.94 7.40
CA ASP A 93 -1.67 12.29 7.00
C ASP A 93 -0.14 12.46 6.99
N SER A 94 0.59 11.48 7.53
CA SER A 94 2.04 11.50 7.76
C SER A 94 2.87 11.45 6.46
N ASP A 95 2.35 10.81 5.41
CA ASP A 95 2.96 10.76 4.09
C ASP A 95 1.87 10.78 2.99
N PRO A 96 1.60 11.94 2.36
CA PRO A 96 0.55 12.04 1.37
C PRO A 96 0.89 11.34 0.05
N ASP A 97 2.17 11.02 -0.18
CA ASP A 97 2.68 10.48 -1.43
C ASP A 97 2.62 8.95 -1.47
N VAL A 98 2.45 8.29 -0.33
CA VAL A 98 2.25 6.82 -0.24
C VAL A 98 0.78 6.50 -0.05
N SER A 99 0.27 5.53 -0.80
CA SER A 99 -1.07 5.00 -0.62
C SER A 99 -1.14 3.51 -0.90
N PHE A 100 -2.00 2.82 -0.15
CA PHE A 100 -2.30 1.42 -0.35
C PHE A 100 -3.77 1.24 -0.71
N SER A 101 -4.01 0.25 -1.56
CA SER A 101 -5.35 -0.25 -1.84
C SER A 101 -5.25 -1.74 -2.09
N PHE A 102 -6.34 -2.47 -1.87
CA PHE A 102 -6.32 -3.92 -1.94
C PHE A 102 -7.56 -4.47 -2.63
N ARG A 103 -7.46 -5.70 -3.10
CA ARG A 103 -8.60 -6.48 -3.54
C ARG A 103 -8.45 -7.91 -3.03
N ILE A 104 -9.59 -8.54 -2.79
CA ILE A 104 -9.65 -9.89 -2.28
C ILE A 104 -10.35 -10.76 -3.32
N SER A 105 -9.82 -11.96 -3.57
CA SER A 105 -10.43 -12.91 -4.50
C SER A 105 -11.60 -13.67 -3.87
N LYS A 106 -12.33 -14.43 -4.69
CA LYS A 106 -13.49 -15.20 -4.22
C LYS A 106 -13.09 -16.14 -3.08
N ASN A 107 -13.93 -16.20 -2.04
CA ASN A 107 -13.68 -16.99 -0.81
C ASN A 107 -12.36 -16.62 -0.11
N PHE A 108 -11.88 -15.40 -0.33
CA PHE A 108 -10.65 -14.86 0.24
C PHE A 108 -9.41 -15.69 -0.07
N ARG A 109 -9.34 -16.36 -1.22
CA ARG A 109 -8.20 -17.25 -1.55
C ARG A 109 -6.89 -16.51 -1.77
N GLU A 110 -6.96 -15.27 -2.22
CA GLU A 110 -5.83 -14.42 -2.51
C GLU A 110 -6.12 -13.01 -2.02
N LEU A 111 -5.07 -12.38 -1.50
CA LEU A 111 -5.02 -10.95 -1.26
C LEU A 111 -4.06 -10.36 -2.29
N GLU A 112 -4.52 -9.35 -3.01
CA GLU A 112 -3.64 -8.53 -3.82
C GLU A 112 -3.65 -7.09 -3.29
N VAL A 113 -2.46 -6.56 -3.08
CA VAL A 113 -2.23 -5.21 -2.59
C VAL A 113 -1.55 -4.41 -3.70
N LYS A 114 -2.06 -3.20 -3.90
CA LYS A 114 -1.53 -2.18 -4.79
C LYS A 114 -0.99 -1.03 -3.95
N LYS A 115 0.31 -0.79 -4.05
CA LYS A 115 1.03 0.33 -3.43
C LYS A 115 1.28 1.39 -4.51
N THR A 116 0.98 2.64 -4.24
CA THR A 116 1.33 3.77 -5.11
C THR A 116 2.18 4.74 -4.30
N TRP A 117 3.31 5.18 -4.84
CA TRP A 117 4.25 6.08 -4.17
C TRP A 117 4.94 7.03 -5.14
N ASN A 118 5.42 8.16 -4.65
CA ASN A 118 6.31 9.06 -5.40
C ASN A 118 7.78 8.66 -5.18
N SER A 119 8.52 8.48 -6.27
CA SER A 119 9.96 8.23 -6.26
C SER A 119 10.64 9.25 -7.16
N ASN A 120 11.32 10.23 -6.57
CA ASN A 120 12.06 11.28 -7.29
C ASN A 120 11.22 12.05 -8.32
N GLY A 121 9.95 12.32 -8.01
CA GLY A 121 9.03 13.04 -8.89
C GLY A 121 8.26 12.15 -9.87
N THR A 122 8.51 10.84 -9.88
CA THR A 122 7.76 9.86 -10.68
C THR A 122 6.85 9.04 -9.77
N TYR A 123 5.55 9.00 -10.10
CA TYR A 123 4.61 8.12 -9.41
C TYR A 123 4.77 6.68 -9.91
N LEU A 124 5.08 5.78 -8.99
CA LEU A 124 5.18 4.35 -9.24
C LEU A 124 3.97 3.64 -8.64
N THR A 125 3.54 2.57 -9.29
CA THR A 125 2.50 1.67 -8.80
C THR A 125 3.02 0.24 -8.81
N GLY A 126 3.11 -0.36 -7.63
CA GLY A 126 3.51 -1.74 -7.39
C GLY A 126 2.32 -2.63 -7.04
N PHE A 127 2.38 -3.90 -7.44
CA PHE A 127 1.40 -4.91 -7.11
C PHE A 127 2.08 -6.12 -6.47
N ALA A 128 1.49 -6.63 -5.40
CA ALA A 128 1.89 -7.86 -4.76
C ALA A 128 0.66 -8.74 -4.50
N THR A 129 0.75 -10.01 -4.88
CA THR A 129 -0.32 -11.01 -4.72
C THR A 129 0.20 -12.18 -3.92
N GLN A 130 -0.59 -12.65 -2.96
CA GLN A 130 -0.27 -13.85 -2.19
C GLN A 130 -1.53 -14.67 -1.93
N GLU A 131 -1.38 -16.00 -1.93
CA GLU A 131 -2.41 -16.94 -1.51
C GLU A 131 -2.54 -16.99 0.02
N THR A 132 -3.77 -17.08 0.51
CA THR A 132 -4.04 -17.06 1.95
C THR A 132 -3.86 -18.42 2.64
N HIS A 133 -3.90 -19.52 1.88
CA HIS A 133 -3.79 -20.90 2.37
C HIS A 133 -4.68 -21.21 3.57
N TRP A 134 -5.96 -20.80 3.49
CA TRP A 134 -6.96 -21.07 4.51
C TRP A 134 -7.16 -22.57 4.78
N LYS A 135 -7.18 -22.94 6.06
CA LYS A 135 -7.41 -24.31 6.56
C LYS A 135 -8.61 -24.29 7.50
N GLU A 136 -9.60 -25.10 7.17
CA GLU A 136 -10.77 -25.36 8.03
C GLU A 136 -10.47 -26.54 8.97
N GLY A 137 -11.18 -26.60 10.10
CA GLY A 137 -11.10 -27.71 11.06
C GLY A 137 -10.32 -27.39 12.33
N GLU A 138 -10.08 -28.42 13.15
CA GLU A 138 -9.31 -28.29 14.39
C GLU A 138 -7.89 -27.81 14.08
N SER A 139 -7.43 -26.73 14.73
CA SER A 139 -6.19 -25.97 14.42
C SER A 139 -6.16 -25.21 13.08
N GLY A 140 -7.28 -25.16 12.37
CA GLY A 140 -7.45 -24.32 11.19
C GLY A 140 -7.44 -22.82 11.51
N ASN A 141 -7.21 -22.00 10.49
CA ASN A 141 -7.29 -20.54 10.57
C ASN A 141 -8.61 -19.99 9.98
N VAL A 142 -9.59 -20.88 9.83
CA VAL A 142 -10.97 -20.59 9.45
C VAL A 142 -11.94 -21.26 10.42
N THR A 143 -12.82 -20.46 11.03
CA THR A 143 -13.97 -20.95 11.78
C THR A 143 -15.20 -20.93 10.89
N VAL A 144 -15.90 -22.06 10.79
CA VAL A 144 -17.12 -22.22 9.97
C VAL A 144 -18.33 -22.33 10.89
N SER A 145 -19.41 -21.64 10.55
CA SER A 145 -20.70 -21.72 11.22
C SER A 145 -21.83 -21.73 10.18
N GLU A 146 -23.07 -21.97 10.64
CA GLU A 146 -24.26 -21.84 9.79
C GLU A 146 -24.46 -20.41 9.24
N TYR A 147 -23.85 -19.40 9.87
CA TYR A 147 -23.97 -17.99 9.47
C TYR A 147 -22.85 -17.52 8.53
N GLY A 148 -21.83 -18.36 8.28
CA GLY A 148 -20.72 -18.00 7.41
C GLY A 148 -19.36 -18.49 7.92
N LYS A 149 -18.31 -17.86 7.42
CA LYS A 149 -16.92 -18.20 7.69
C LYS A 149 -16.15 -17.01 8.25
N LEU A 150 -15.35 -17.26 9.26
CA LEU A 150 -14.46 -16.31 9.89
C LEU A 150 -13.01 -16.72 9.60
N TYR A 151 -12.22 -15.81 9.04
CA TYR A 151 -10.85 -16.03 8.62
C TYR A 151 -9.94 -15.18 9.49
N GLN A 152 -8.90 -15.79 10.05
CA GLN A 152 -7.96 -15.09 10.92
C GLN A 152 -6.53 -15.46 10.58
N ARG A 153 -5.64 -14.47 10.52
CA ARG A 153 -4.20 -14.70 10.44
C ARG A 153 -3.48 -13.68 11.31
N PHE A 154 -3.00 -14.15 12.46
CA PHE A 154 -2.28 -13.32 13.42
C PHE A 154 -0.80 -13.13 13.06
N GLY A 155 -0.19 -14.11 12.39
CA GLY A 155 1.22 -14.03 11.98
C GLY A 155 1.45 -13.01 10.87
N MET A 156 2.64 -12.42 10.85
CA MET A 156 3.09 -11.54 9.77
C MET A 156 3.05 -12.29 8.43
N TRP A 157 2.58 -11.60 7.40
CA TRP A 157 2.49 -12.10 6.05
C TRP A 157 3.27 -11.18 5.12
N ASN A 158 4.43 -11.64 4.67
CA ASN A 158 5.30 -10.85 3.81
C ASN A 158 4.77 -10.84 2.37
N PHE A 159 4.77 -9.66 1.77
CA PHE A 159 4.45 -9.42 0.38
C PHE A 159 5.66 -8.82 -0.32
N GLU A 160 5.93 -9.33 -1.52
CA GLU A 160 6.93 -8.80 -2.43
C GLU A 160 6.21 -8.22 -3.66
N ILE A 161 6.57 -7.00 -4.04
CA ILE A 161 6.06 -6.38 -5.26
C ILE A 161 6.66 -7.09 -6.47
N THR A 162 5.83 -7.82 -7.20
CA THR A 162 6.26 -8.60 -8.38
C THR A 162 5.99 -7.89 -9.69
N ARG A 163 5.17 -6.84 -9.68
CA ARG A 163 4.86 -6.03 -10.86
C ARG A 163 4.92 -4.55 -10.51
N LEU A 164 5.67 -3.79 -11.30
CA LEU A 164 5.85 -2.35 -11.16
C LEU A 164 5.43 -1.63 -12.45
N ILE A 165 4.76 -0.48 -12.31
CA ILE A 165 4.36 0.43 -13.39
C ILE A 165 4.81 1.84 -13.01
N GLY A 166 5.41 2.58 -13.94
CA GLY A 166 5.91 3.94 -13.76
C GLY A 166 5.97 4.70 -15.08
#